data_AF-A0A850ABD8-F1
#
_entry.id   AF-A0A850ABD8-F1
#
_cell.length_a   1.000
_cell.length_b   1.000
_cell.length_c   1.000
_cell.angle_alpha   90.00
_cell.angle_beta   90.00
_cell.angle_gamma   90.00
#
_symmetry.space_group_name_H-M   'P 1'
#
loop_
_entity.id
_entity.type
_entity.pdbx_description
1 polymer ?
#
loop_
_entity_poly.entity_id
_entity_poly.type
_entity_poly.pdbx_seq_one_letter_code
_entity_poly.pdbx_strand_id
1 'polypeptide(L)'
;MNYRILFITTLAAALLLLCGSPLLAQEDKEEGKIGSLEKEVSKDKDADEEENDDSSDDGDSDGNFFANLALELTGRAALGVFIIFPNEDSLLYGGSYRNCYFSDYPYADPEEGLFSQTVGKKFSVNISGHYFYDEENLTGYAVRARFSPLTFASAEVHFTDLTEKLSTREDHLKIYNIFINYNRLRLERWAFWWGLGLKGLQGDETYNGFAFNLGTEVYPARPVSVTLNYSGGFINGTYLPEFFGSLNLHLYRFAIFAGYQYWSAGGAKIDGLVGGVRLFF
;
A
#
# COMPACT_ATOMS: atom_id res chain seq x y z
N MET A 1 14.46 0.15 -31.03
CA MET A 1 14.72 -0.72 -29.85
C MET A 1 13.56 -0.53 -28.90
N ASN A 2 12.77 -1.56 -28.61
CA ASN A 2 11.48 -1.43 -27.94
C ASN A 2 11.63 -1.15 -26.45
N TYR A 3 11.69 0.13 -26.07
CA TYR A 3 11.68 0.59 -24.69
C TYR A 3 10.49 0.04 -23.86
N ARG A 4 9.40 -0.37 -24.54
CA ARG A 4 8.25 -1.06 -23.95
C ARG A 4 8.59 -2.42 -23.33
N ILE A 5 9.45 -3.21 -23.98
CA ILE A 5 9.85 -4.53 -23.47
C ILE A 5 10.83 -4.35 -22.32
N LEU A 6 11.78 -3.41 -22.48
CA LEU A 6 12.79 -3.13 -21.46
C LEU A 6 12.15 -2.69 -20.13
N PHE A 7 11.19 -1.76 -20.17
CA PHE A 7 10.51 -1.24 -18.98
C PHE A 7 9.65 -2.30 -18.26
N ILE A 8 8.93 -3.15 -19.01
CA ILE A 8 8.13 -4.23 -18.43
C ILE A 8 9.06 -5.29 -17.81
N THR A 9 10.19 -5.61 -18.46
CA THR A 9 11.15 -6.59 -17.92
C THR A 9 11.90 -6.10 -16.69
N THR A 10 12.28 -4.81 -16.60
CA THR A 10 12.91 -4.26 -15.38
C THR A 10 11.92 -4.14 -14.23
N LEU A 11 10.66 -3.79 -14.50
CA LEU A 11 9.63 -3.72 -13.46
C LEU A 11 9.24 -5.11 -12.94
N ALA A 12 9.13 -6.11 -13.83
CA ALA A 12 8.87 -7.50 -13.45
C ALA A 12 10.06 -8.14 -12.70
N ALA A 13 11.29 -7.81 -13.06
CA ALA A 13 12.49 -8.24 -12.34
C ALA A 13 12.60 -7.59 -10.95
N ALA A 14 12.23 -6.31 -10.82
CA ALA A 14 12.10 -5.65 -9.53
C ALA A 14 10.99 -6.27 -8.66
N LEU A 15 9.87 -6.71 -9.26
CA LEU A 15 8.81 -7.43 -8.55
C LEU A 15 9.22 -8.84 -8.09
N LEU A 16 10.03 -9.56 -8.86
CA LEU A 16 10.54 -10.88 -8.49
C LEU A 16 11.62 -10.82 -7.39
N LEU A 17 12.34 -9.70 -7.29
CA LEU A 17 13.28 -9.42 -6.19
C LEU A 17 12.57 -9.00 -4.89
N LEU A 18 11.30 -8.60 -4.93
CA LEU A 18 10.47 -8.32 -3.74
C LEU A 18 9.99 -9.59 -3.02
N CYS A 19 10.09 -10.77 -3.65
CA CYS A 19 9.56 -12.03 -3.11
C CYS A 19 10.64 -12.94 -2.49
N GLY A 20 11.90 -12.50 -2.41
CA GLY A 20 13.02 -13.37 -2.07
C GLY A 20 14.02 -12.75 -1.11
N SER A 21 13.70 -12.70 0.18
CA SER A 21 14.70 -12.61 1.25
C SER A 21 14.11 -13.10 2.58
N PRO A 22 14.99 -13.53 3.52
CA PRO A 22 14.74 -14.68 4.36
C PRO A 22 13.95 -14.34 5.62
N LEU A 23 13.13 -15.31 6.00
CA LEU A 23 12.56 -15.54 7.33
C LEU A 23 13.68 -15.43 8.38
N LEU A 24 13.86 -14.26 8.99
CA LEU A 24 14.67 -14.11 10.19
C LEU A 24 13.72 -14.02 11.37
N ALA A 25 13.61 -15.14 12.08
CA ALA A 25 12.94 -15.25 13.36
C ALA A 25 13.61 -14.28 14.34
N GLN A 26 12.83 -13.33 14.83
CA GLN A 26 13.23 -12.48 15.95
C GLN A 26 12.63 -13.11 17.21
N GLU A 27 13.52 -13.62 18.06
CA GLU A 27 13.18 -14.28 19.31
C GLU A 27 13.17 -13.23 20.43
N ASP A 28 11.99 -12.69 20.76
CA ASP A 28 11.74 -12.00 22.03
C ASP A 28 10.40 -12.50 22.60
N LYS A 29 10.50 -13.37 23.61
CA LYS A 29 9.49 -14.38 23.96
C LYS A 29 8.44 -13.94 24.98
N GLU A 30 8.25 -12.65 25.23
CA GLU A 30 7.21 -12.18 26.17
C GLU A 30 6.34 -11.01 25.68
N GLU A 31 6.71 -10.28 24.62
CA GLU A 31 5.91 -9.18 24.05
C GLU A 31 5.53 -9.54 22.60
N GLY A 32 4.24 -9.72 22.31
CA GLY A 32 3.74 -10.09 20.98
C GLY A 32 3.96 -8.99 19.92
N LYS A 33 3.92 -9.34 18.64
CA LYS A 33 4.13 -8.40 17.51
C LYS A 33 3.20 -7.20 17.57
N ILE A 34 1.94 -7.39 17.97
CA ILE A 34 0.97 -6.29 18.15
C ILE A 34 1.44 -5.36 19.27
N GLY A 35 1.80 -5.91 20.43
CA GLY A 35 2.23 -5.13 21.59
C GLY A 35 3.50 -4.33 21.30
N SER A 36 4.47 -4.94 20.61
CA SER A 36 5.68 -4.23 20.18
C SER A 36 5.35 -3.07 19.24
N LEU A 37 4.46 -3.27 18.27
CA LEU A 37 4.10 -2.24 17.31
C LEU A 37 3.35 -1.05 17.96
N GLU A 38 2.49 -1.32 18.93
CA GLU A 38 1.80 -0.26 19.69
C GLU A 38 2.78 0.54 20.57
N LYS A 39 3.68 -0.15 21.28
CA LYS A 39 4.69 0.46 22.15
C LYS A 39 5.64 1.37 21.37
N GLU A 40 6.07 0.98 20.18
CA GLU A 40 6.91 1.85 19.35
C GLU A 40 6.19 3.14 18.95
N VAL A 41 4.86 3.11 18.77
CA VAL A 41 4.06 4.30 18.45
C VAL A 41 3.77 5.17 19.69
N SER A 42 3.81 4.61 20.90
CA SER A 42 3.52 5.33 22.15
C SER A 42 4.72 6.09 22.74
N LYS A 43 5.97 5.69 22.44
CA LYS A 43 7.20 6.19 23.07
C LYS A 43 7.38 7.72 23.06
N ASP A 44 6.83 8.42 22.08
CA ASP A 44 7.06 9.87 21.92
C ASP A 44 6.16 10.75 22.80
N LYS A 45 5.23 10.17 23.57
CA LYS A 45 4.46 10.93 24.59
C LYS A 45 5.26 11.21 25.86
N ASP A 46 6.28 10.40 26.16
CA ASP A 46 6.99 10.43 27.44
C ASP A 46 8.40 11.05 27.35
N ALA A 47 8.82 11.53 26.17
CA ALA A 47 10.18 12.02 25.93
C ALA A 47 10.40 13.53 26.18
N ASP A 48 9.47 14.22 26.86
CA ASP A 48 9.63 15.65 27.22
C ASP A 48 10.18 15.89 28.64
N GLU A 49 10.57 14.86 29.40
CA GLU A 49 11.32 15.02 30.66
C GLU A 49 12.44 13.98 30.80
N GLU A 50 13.65 14.32 30.33
CA GLU A 50 14.94 14.22 31.07
C GLU A 50 16.13 14.34 30.09
N GLU A 51 16.91 15.43 30.25
CA GLU A 51 18.22 15.63 29.62
C GLU A 51 19.33 14.88 30.37
N ASN A 52 20.22 14.25 29.58
CA ASN A 52 21.57 13.71 29.84
C ASN A 52 21.69 12.22 30.24
N ASP A 53 22.29 11.40 29.37
CA ASP A 53 23.74 11.10 29.43
C ASP A 53 24.22 10.30 28.20
N ASP A 54 25.49 10.53 27.84
CA ASP A 54 26.25 9.89 26.76
C ASP A 54 26.43 8.35 26.96
N SER A 55 26.36 7.57 25.88
CA SER A 55 27.45 6.65 25.47
C SER A 55 27.15 5.86 24.18
N SER A 56 28.21 5.73 23.37
CA SER A 56 28.46 4.85 22.21
C SER A 56 27.99 3.40 22.40
N ASP A 57 27.55 2.63 21.39
CA ASP A 57 28.36 2.07 20.31
C ASP A 57 27.51 1.20 19.34
N ASP A 58 27.98 1.08 18.09
CA ASP A 58 27.86 0.05 17.04
C ASP A 58 26.63 -0.86 16.77
N GLY A 59 26.31 -0.96 15.47
CA GLY A 59 25.71 -2.11 14.77
C GLY A 59 24.18 -2.07 14.59
N ASP A 60 23.54 -2.32 13.45
CA ASP A 60 23.96 -2.91 12.19
C ASP A 60 23.04 -2.43 11.04
N SER A 61 23.64 -2.34 9.86
CA SER A 61 23.11 -1.71 8.66
C SER A 61 22.19 -2.65 7.84
N ASP A 62 20.91 -2.75 8.20
CA ASP A 62 19.91 -3.45 7.36
C ASP A 62 18.70 -2.58 6.96
N GLY A 63 18.55 -1.38 7.53
CA GLY A 63 17.51 -0.41 7.15
C GLY A 63 17.72 0.25 5.78
N ASN A 64 18.90 0.09 5.19
CA ASN A 64 19.33 0.87 4.03
C ASN A 64 18.75 0.39 2.70
N PHE A 65 18.27 -0.85 2.55
CA PHE A 65 17.84 -1.31 1.23
C PHE A 65 16.46 -0.77 0.83
N PHE A 66 15.43 -0.94 1.67
CA PHE A 66 14.09 -0.40 1.39
C PHE A 66 14.04 1.12 1.56
N ALA A 67 14.81 1.68 2.49
CA ALA A 67 14.95 3.14 2.61
C ALA A 67 15.65 3.73 1.39
N ASN A 68 16.74 3.13 0.87
CA ASN A 68 17.37 3.58 -0.38
C ASN A 68 16.51 3.27 -1.61
N LEU A 69 15.75 2.18 -1.66
CA LEU A 69 14.84 1.89 -2.77
C LEU A 69 13.66 2.88 -2.79
N ALA A 70 13.12 3.22 -1.62
CA ALA A 70 12.16 4.30 -1.45
C ALA A 70 12.82 5.65 -1.80
N LEU A 71 14.03 5.95 -1.35
CA LEU A 71 14.75 7.19 -1.70
C LEU A 71 15.20 7.25 -3.17
N GLU A 72 15.40 6.13 -3.85
CA GLU A 72 15.85 6.07 -5.24
C GLU A 72 14.66 6.10 -6.19
N LEU A 73 13.59 5.34 -5.91
CA LEU A 73 12.31 5.44 -6.61
C LEU A 73 11.65 6.80 -6.33
N THR A 74 11.63 7.27 -5.08
CA THR A 74 11.03 8.56 -4.73
C THR A 74 11.96 9.72 -5.08
N GLY A 75 13.29 9.61 -4.96
CA GLY A 75 14.20 10.71 -5.28
C GLY A 75 14.29 11.01 -6.78
N ARG A 76 14.37 9.97 -7.63
CA ARG A 76 14.47 10.14 -9.10
C ARG A 76 13.12 10.08 -9.81
N ALA A 77 12.16 9.29 -9.32
CA ALA A 77 10.81 9.31 -9.88
C ALA A 77 9.91 10.35 -9.22
N ALA A 78 10.10 10.82 -7.98
CA ALA A 78 9.21 11.86 -7.43
C ALA A 78 9.41 13.24 -8.05
N LEU A 79 10.65 13.66 -8.32
CA LEU A 79 10.85 14.94 -9.00
C LEU A 79 10.29 14.94 -10.44
N GLY A 80 10.43 13.82 -11.16
CA GLY A 80 9.86 13.65 -12.50
C GLY A 80 8.34 13.42 -12.48
N VAL A 81 7.88 12.34 -11.83
CA VAL A 81 6.49 11.84 -11.82
C VAL A 81 5.55 12.68 -10.95
N PHE A 82 6.02 13.28 -9.85
CA PHE A 82 5.15 13.92 -8.86
C PHE A 82 5.06 15.45 -8.98
N ILE A 83 6.07 16.14 -9.55
CA ILE A 83 6.08 17.62 -9.57
C ILE A 83 6.19 18.20 -11.00
N ILE A 84 6.96 17.58 -11.92
CA ILE A 84 7.36 18.22 -13.19
C ILE A 84 7.10 17.30 -14.41
N PHE A 85 5.84 16.91 -14.65
CA PHE A 85 5.40 16.55 -16.01
C PHE A 85 4.44 17.63 -16.53
N PRO A 86 4.97 18.79 -17.00
CA PRO A 86 4.15 19.86 -17.56
C PRO A 86 3.53 19.50 -18.92
N ASN A 87 3.88 18.34 -19.49
CA ASN A 87 3.54 17.92 -20.84
C ASN A 87 2.92 16.50 -20.87
N GLU A 88 1.87 16.26 -20.09
CA GLU A 88 1.09 15.02 -20.16
C GLU A 88 0.58 14.72 -21.59
N ASP A 89 0.22 15.75 -22.35
CA ASP A 89 -0.34 15.59 -23.70
C ASP A 89 0.66 15.10 -24.75
N SER A 90 1.98 15.27 -24.55
CA SER A 90 2.98 15.02 -25.61
C SER A 90 3.95 13.87 -25.36
N LEU A 91 4.18 13.44 -24.12
CA LEU A 91 5.14 12.35 -23.82
C LEU A 91 4.52 10.94 -23.78
N LEU A 92 3.19 10.81 -23.66
CA LEU A 92 2.50 9.52 -23.55
C LEU A 92 1.58 9.18 -24.74
N TYR A 93 1.94 9.64 -25.95
CA TYR A 93 1.24 9.45 -27.23
C TYR A 93 -0.05 10.27 -27.42
N GLY A 94 0.03 11.26 -28.33
CA GLY A 94 -1.05 11.66 -29.25
C GLY A 94 -2.49 11.70 -28.72
N GLY A 95 -2.80 12.65 -27.83
CA GLY A 95 -4.12 13.28 -27.77
C GLY A 95 -5.34 12.38 -27.52
N SER A 96 -5.49 11.87 -26.28
CA SER A 96 -6.83 11.46 -25.77
C SER A 96 -7.00 11.47 -24.25
N TYR A 97 -6.16 12.17 -23.48
CA TYR A 97 -6.41 12.37 -22.05
C TYR A 97 -7.71 13.14 -21.73
N ARG A 98 -8.35 13.75 -22.74
CA ARG A 98 -9.65 14.43 -22.61
C ARG A 98 -10.82 13.46 -22.40
N ASN A 99 -10.72 12.23 -22.91
CA ASN A 99 -11.78 11.22 -22.80
C ASN A 99 -11.26 10.07 -21.93
N CYS A 100 -11.45 10.19 -20.63
CA CYS A 100 -11.10 9.15 -19.66
C CYS A 100 -12.36 8.81 -18.87
N TYR A 101 -12.72 7.53 -18.85
CA TYR A 101 -13.85 6.97 -18.15
C TYR A 101 -13.38 5.82 -17.25
N PHE A 102 -14.21 5.44 -16.29
CA PHE A 102 -14.04 4.17 -15.59
C PHE A 102 -14.67 3.05 -16.40
N SER A 103 -13.97 1.93 -16.55
CA SER A 103 -14.54 0.72 -17.12
C SER A 103 -15.67 0.19 -16.22
N ASP A 104 -16.63 -0.54 -16.79
CA ASP A 104 -17.72 -1.14 -16.00
C ASP A 104 -17.19 -2.06 -14.89
N TYR A 105 -16.14 -2.80 -15.22
CA TYR A 105 -15.27 -3.59 -14.36
C TYR A 105 -14.00 -3.91 -15.17
N PRO A 106 -12.88 -4.30 -14.53
CA PRO A 106 -11.68 -4.64 -15.28
C PRO A 106 -11.90 -5.81 -16.24
N TYR A 107 -11.36 -5.68 -17.45
CA TYR A 107 -11.56 -6.63 -18.55
C TYR A 107 -13.01 -6.76 -19.04
N ALA A 108 -13.86 -5.74 -18.82
CA ALA A 108 -15.15 -5.64 -19.51
C ALA A 108 -14.94 -5.57 -21.03
N ASP A 109 -13.99 -4.74 -21.47
CA ASP A 109 -13.30 -4.88 -22.74
C ASP A 109 -11.98 -5.63 -22.50
N PRO A 110 -11.59 -6.63 -23.32
CA PRO A 110 -10.36 -7.41 -23.15
C PRO A 110 -9.06 -6.59 -23.02
N GLU A 111 -9.02 -5.36 -23.53
CA GLU A 111 -7.81 -4.51 -23.51
C GLU A 111 -7.79 -3.51 -22.36
N GLU A 112 -8.90 -3.37 -21.63
CA GLU A 112 -9.10 -2.33 -20.62
C GLU A 112 -9.08 -2.89 -19.19
N GLY A 113 -8.43 -2.15 -18.30
CA GLY A 113 -8.38 -2.36 -16.86
C GLY A 113 -9.37 -1.45 -16.13
N LEU A 114 -8.88 -0.64 -15.19
CA LEU A 114 -9.73 0.26 -14.40
C LEU A 114 -10.30 1.43 -15.22
N PHE A 115 -9.54 1.90 -16.21
CA PHE A 115 -9.90 3.05 -17.04
C PHE A 115 -10.14 2.63 -18.50
N SER A 116 -11.05 3.35 -19.16
CA SER A 116 -11.34 3.24 -20.59
C SER A 116 -11.15 4.61 -21.26
N GLN A 117 -10.60 4.61 -22.48
CA GLN A 117 -10.49 5.82 -23.31
C GLN A 117 -11.66 5.98 -24.30
N THR A 118 -12.51 4.97 -24.41
CA THR A 118 -13.57 4.93 -25.42
C THR A 118 -14.93 5.23 -24.81
N VAL A 119 -15.40 4.40 -23.88
CA VAL A 119 -16.72 4.49 -23.26
C VAL A 119 -16.63 3.94 -21.84
N GLY A 120 -17.30 4.59 -20.90
CA GLY A 120 -17.44 4.04 -19.56
C GLY A 120 -18.25 4.92 -18.63
N LYS A 121 -18.16 4.56 -17.35
CA LYS A 121 -18.82 5.26 -16.24
C LYS A 121 -18.04 6.51 -15.86
N LYS A 122 -18.74 7.46 -15.25
CA LYS A 122 -18.13 8.70 -14.72
C LYS A 122 -17.61 8.56 -13.29
N PHE A 123 -18.09 7.55 -12.57
CA PHE A 123 -17.66 7.22 -11.22
C PHE A 123 -17.36 5.73 -11.09
N SER A 124 -16.65 5.37 -10.03
CA SER A 124 -16.34 3.98 -9.70
C SER A 124 -16.37 3.79 -8.18
N VAL A 125 -16.88 2.63 -7.73
CA VAL A 125 -16.74 2.17 -6.34
C VAL A 125 -16.06 0.82 -6.33
N ASN A 126 -14.96 0.71 -5.58
CA ASN A 126 -14.25 -0.54 -5.38
C ASN A 126 -14.27 -0.88 -3.89
N ILE A 127 -14.70 -2.08 -3.55
CA ILE A 127 -14.73 -2.56 -2.17
C ILE A 127 -14.01 -3.89 -2.13
N SER A 128 -13.04 -4.06 -1.22
CA SER A 128 -12.40 -5.34 -0.97
C SER A 128 -12.42 -5.70 0.49
N GLY A 129 -12.57 -6.98 0.76
CA GLY A 129 -12.37 -7.59 2.07
C GLY A 129 -11.33 -8.69 1.96
N HIS A 130 -10.40 -8.76 2.90
CA HIS A 130 -9.42 -9.84 2.96
C HIS A 130 -9.14 -10.30 4.38
N TYR A 131 -8.75 -11.55 4.48
CA TYR A 131 -8.22 -12.16 5.67
C TYR A 131 -6.69 -12.09 5.63
N PHE A 132 -6.09 -11.77 6.76
CA PHE A 132 -4.67 -11.72 7.00
C PHE A 132 -4.27 -12.89 7.90
N TYR A 133 -3.17 -13.56 7.55
CA TYR A 133 -2.63 -14.67 8.30
C TYR A 133 -1.10 -14.59 8.35
N ASP A 134 -0.56 -14.72 9.56
CA ASP A 134 0.85 -14.86 9.85
C ASP A 134 1.09 -16.16 10.65
N GLU A 135 2.29 -16.73 10.54
CA GLU A 135 2.62 -18.07 11.08
C GLU A 135 2.61 -18.11 12.62
N GLU A 136 2.71 -16.96 13.30
CA GLU A 136 2.85 -16.84 14.76
C GLU A 136 1.51 -16.70 15.51
N ASN A 137 0.40 -17.22 14.97
CA ASN A 137 -0.96 -17.07 15.50
C ASN A 137 -1.51 -15.63 15.47
N LEU A 138 -0.93 -14.79 14.62
CA LEU A 138 -1.46 -13.46 14.31
C LEU A 138 -2.38 -13.57 13.10
N THR A 139 -3.61 -13.07 13.27
CA THR A 139 -4.64 -13.11 12.22
C THR A 139 -5.37 -11.79 12.15
N GLY A 140 -6.06 -11.52 11.06
CA GLY A 140 -6.86 -10.31 10.98
C GLY A 140 -7.82 -10.28 9.81
N TYR A 141 -8.69 -9.28 9.83
CA TYR A 141 -9.55 -8.98 8.70
C TYR A 141 -9.40 -7.51 8.34
N ALA A 142 -9.51 -7.23 7.04
CA ALA A 142 -9.40 -5.88 6.54
C ALA A 142 -10.46 -5.61 5.49
N VAL A 143 -10.92 -4.37 5.47
CA VAL A 143 -11.85 -3.82 4.48
C VAL A 143 -11.21 -2.58 3.88
N ARG A 144 -11.18 -2.51 2.55
CA ARG A 144 -10.76 -1.32 1.80
C ARG A 144 -11.90 -0.89 0.91
N ALA A 145 -12.23 0.39 0.94
CA ALA A 145 -13.25 0.98 0.09
C ALA A 145 -12.68 2.21 -0.61
N ARG A 146 -12.81 2.27 -1.93
CA ARG A 146 -12.42 3.42 -2.75
C ARG A 146 -13.63 3.92 -3.52
N PHE A 147 -13.97 5.18 -3.30
CA PHE A 147 -14.97 5.91 -4.05
C PHE A 147 -14.29 6.93 -4.96
N SER A 148 -14.50 6.81 -6.27
CA SER A 148 -13.92 7.71 -7.26
C SER A 148 -15.05 8.47 -7.97
N PRO A 149 -15.49 9.64 -7.46
CA PRO A 149 -16.55 10.43 -8.09
C PRO A 149 -16.11 11.05 -9.41
N LEU A 150 -14.79 11.18 -9.62
CA LEU A 150 -14.16 11.76 -10.79
C LEU A 150 -13.01 10.85 -11.22
N THR A 151 -12.68 10.82 -12.51
CA THR A 151 -11.59 9.97 -13.01
C THR A 151 -10.23 10.35 -12.43
N PHE A 152 -10.04 11.61 -12.06
CA PHE A 152 -8.79 12.12 -11.50
C PHE A 152 -8.74 12.16 -9.97
N ALA A 153 -9.83 11.88 -9.25
CA ALA A 153 -9.87 12.01 -7.79
C ALA A 153 -10.65 10.87 -7.13
N SER A 154 -10.13 10.36 -6.02
CA SER A 154 -10.81 9.35 -5.22
C SER A 154 -10.66 9.58 -3.72
N ALA A 155 -11.64 9.12 -2.96
CA ALA A 155 -11.58 8.98 -1.51
C ALA A 155 -11.43 7.49 -1.18
N GLU A 156 -10.54 7.16 -0.27
CA GLU A 156 -10.22 5.78 0.08
C GLU A 156 -10.19 5.61 1.60
N VAL A 157 -10.77 4.51 2.08
CA VAL A 157 -10.78 4.13 3.48
C VAL A 157 -10.23 2.72 3.59
N HIS A 158 -9.27 2.53 4.49
CA HIS A 158 -8.78 1.20 4.88
C HIS A 158 -9.08 0.99 6.35
N PHE A 159 -9.61 -0.17 6.69
CA PHE A 159 -9.80 -0.62 8.05
C PHE A 159 -9.19 -2.02 8.18
N THR A 160 -8.34 -2.22 9.17
CA THR A 160 -7.73 -3.51 9.50
C THR A 160 -7.92 -3.75 10.99
N ASP A 161 -8.33 -4.96 11.35
CA ASP A 161 -8.40 -5.44 12.73
C ASP A 161 -7.54 -6.69 12.84
N LEU A 162 -6.50 -6.62 13.65
CA LEU A 162 -5.51 -7.66 13.90
C LEU A 162 -5.74 -8.24 15.29
N THR A 163 -5.51 -9.53 15.42
CA THR A 163 -5.66 -10.28 16.66
C THR A 163 -4.51 -11.27 16.77
N GLU A 164 -3.77 -11.17 17.85
CA GLU A 164 -2.62 -12.02 18.17
C GLU A 164 -2.94 -12.88 19.38
N LYS A 165 -2.77 -14.20 19.26
CA LYS A 165 -2.97 -15.12 20.37
C LYS A 165 -1.63 -15.48 20.99
N LEU A 166 -1.39 -14.97 22.19
CA LEU A 166 -0.24 -15.31 23.01
C LEU A 166 -0.60 -16.44 23.99
N SER A 167 0.40 -17.03 24.63
CA SER A 167 0.19 -18.19 25.53
C SER A 167 -0.75 -17.90 26.71
N THR A 168 -0.87 -16.63 27.12
CA THR A 168 -1.61 -16.21 28.31
C THR A 168 -2.64 -15.09 28.06
N ARG A 169 -2.64 -14.46 26.88
CA ARG A 169 -3.51 -13.32 26.54
C ARG A 169 -3.79 -13.23 25.05
N GLU A 170 -4.77 -12.41 24.68
CA GLU A 170 -5.11 -12.07 23.30
C GLU A 170 -4.97 -10.56 23.13
N ASP A 171 -4.14 -10.14 22.17
CA ASP A 171 -3.88 -8.73 21.89
C ASP A 171 -4.63 -8.33 20.62
N HIS A 172 -5.18 -7.12 20.58
CA HIS A 172 -5.97 -6.60 19.46
C HIS A 172 -5.44 -5.27 18.98
N LEU A 173 -5.39 -5.08 17.67
CA LEU A 173 -4.92 -3.83 17.06
C LEU A 173 -5.75 -3.45 15.85
N LYS A 174 -6.31 -2.25 15.89
CA LYS A 174 -7.06 -1.67 14.78
C LYS A 174 -6.24 -0.59 14.10
N ILE A 175 -6.15 -0.67 12.79
CA ILE A 175 -5.49 0.33 11.94
C ILE A 175 -6.53 0.88 10.98
N TYR A 176 -6.68 2.20 10.95
CA TYR A 176 -7.58 2.88 10.02
C TYR A 176 -6.84 3.95 9.23
N ASN A 177 -7.13 4.02 7.94
CA ASN A 177 -6.60 5.01 7.04
C ASN A 177 -7.73 5.69 6.28
N ILE A 178 -7.64 7.00 6.08
CA ILE A 178 -8.56 7.77 5.23
C ILE A 178 -7.71 8.64 4.31
N PHE A 179 -7.84 8.47 2.99
CA PHE A 179 -7.06 9.18 1.99
C PHE A 179 -7.94 9.90 0.98
N ILE A 180 -7.47 11.07 0.54
CA ILE A 180 -7.89 11.69 -0.71
C ILE A 180 -6.75 11.53 -1.70
N ASN A 181 -7.02 10.82 -2.80
CA ASN A 181 -6.03 10.49 -3.82
C ASN A 181 -6.30 11.25 -5.12
N TYR A 182 -5.21 11.65 -5.77
CA TYR A 182 -5.16 12.08 -7.16
C TYR A 182 -4.73 10.92 -8.06
N ASN A 183 -5.62 10.50 -8.97
CA ASN A 183 -5.35 9.44 -9.95
C ASN A 183 -4.51 10.01 -11.08
N ARG A 184 -3.18 9.90 -10.97
CA ARG A 184 -2.23 10.51 -11.90
C ARG A 184 -2.17 9.77 -13.23
N LEU A 185 -1.86 8.48 -13.25
CA LEU A 185 -1.87 7.69 -14.48
C LEU A 185 -3.20 6.96 -14.59
N ARG A 186 -3.87 7.16 -15.73
CA ARG A 186 -5.22 6.65 -16.02
C ARG A 186 -5.26 5.97 -17.39
N LEU A 187 -4.31 5.05 -17.60
CA LEU A 187 -4.20 4.28 -18.84
C LEU A 187 -5.05 3.02 -18.75
N GLU A 188 -5.42 2.47 -19.90
CA GLU A 188 -6.24 1.26 -19.99
C GLU A 188 -5.60 0.10 -19.21
N ARG A 189 -4.28 -0.08 -19.32
CA ARG A 189 -3.57 -1.18 -18.65
C ARG A 189 -2.84 -0.79 -17.37
N TRP A 190 -2.89 0.49 -16.98
CA TRP A 190 -2.10 0.99 -15.85
C TRP A 190 -2.78 2.16 -15.15
N ALA A 191 -3.09 1.96 -13.88
CA ALA A 191 -3.51 2.99 -12.96
C ALA A 191 -2.38 3.32 -11.97
N PHE A 192 -2.17 4.60 -11.69
CA PHE A 192 -1.31 5.06 -10.61
C PHE A 192 -1.96 6.26 -9.92
N TRP A 193 -1.93 6.27 -8.59
CA TRP A 193 -2.48 7.34 -7.77
C TRP A 193 -1.57 7.62 -6.58
N TRP A 194 -1.63 8.86 -6.11
CA TRP A 194 -1.02 9.27 -4.85
C TRP A 194 -1.99 10.15 -4.08
N GLY A 195 -1.87 10.20 -2.76
CA GLY A 195 -2.81 10.91 -1.92
C GLY A 195 -2.25 11.28 -0.57
N LEU A 196 -3.01 12.10 0.13
CA LEU A 196 -2.76 12.52 1.49
C LEU A 196 -3.98 12.24 2.34
N GLY A 197 -3.79 12.10 3.64
CA GLY A 197 -4.86 11.68 4.51
C GLY A 197 -4.45 11.57 5.97
N LEU A 198 -5.21 10.76 6.69
CA LEU A 198 -5.04 10.46 8.09
C LEU A 198 -4.85 8.96 8.27
N LYS A 199 -3.96 8.59 9.18
CA LYS A 199 -3.75 7.23 9.65
C LYS A 199 -3.90 7.21 11.15
N GLY A 200 -4.56 6.20 11.66
CA GLY A 200 -4.66 5.98 13.09
C GLY A 200 -4.52 4.53 13.46
N LEU A 201 -4.15 4.35 14.71
CA LEU A 201 -3.84 3.09 15.35
C LEU A 201 -4.57 3.06 16.69
N GLN A 202 -5.29 1.97 16.95
CA GLN A 202 -6.09 1.79 18.14
C GLN A 202 -5.83 0.40 18.73
N GLY A 203 -5.13 0.36 19.86
CA GLY A 203 -4.98 -0.80 20.73
C GLY A 203 -5.59 -0.47 22.09
N ASP A 204 -4.73 -0.37 23.12
CA ASP A 204 -5.08 0.15 24.44
C ASP A 204 -5.34 1.67 24.39
N GLU A 205 -4.54 2.39 23.60
CA GLU A 205 -4.74 3.80 23.32
C GLU A 205 -5.10 4.05 21.85
N THR A 206 -5.60 5.25 21.56
CA THR A 206 -5.89 5.69 20.18
C THR A 206 -4.93 6.78 19.76
N TYR A 207 -4.22 6.54 18.67
CA TYR A 207 -3.25 7.46 18.10
C TYR A 207 -3.62 7.81 16.66
N ASN A 208 -3.35 9.04 16.26
CA ASN A 208 -3.69 9.56 14.94
C ASN A 208 -2.56 10.42 14.39
N GLY A 209 -2.45 10.45 13.07
CA GLY A 209 -1.36 11.12 12.38
C GLY A 209 -1.69 11.47 10.95
N PHE A 210 -0.91 12.40 10.40
CA PHE A 210 -0.93 12.66 8.96
C PHE A 210 -0.31 11.50 8.20
N ALA A 211 -0.85 11.22 7.03
CA ALA A 211 -0.39 10.13 6.19
C ALA A 211 -0.42 10.47 4.70
N PHE A 212 0.36 9.72 3.94
CA PHE A 212 0.37 9.72 2.49
C PHE A 212 0.13 8.31 1.96
N ASN A 213 -0.36 8.23 0.73
CA ASN A 213 -0.69 7.00 0.05
C ASN A 213 -0.14 7.02 -1.36
N LEU A 214 0.42 5.90 -1.80
CA LEU A 214 0.84 5.63 -3.16
C LEU A 214 0.23 4.30 -3.58
N GLY A 215 -0.30 4.23 -4.79
CA GLY A 215 -0.77 2.96 -5.28
C GLY A 215 -0.78 2.86 -6.78
N THR A 216 -0.67 1.63 -7.24
CA THR A 216 -0.71 1.31 -8.64
C THR A 216 -1.44 -0.01 -8.87
N GLU A 217 -2.09 -0.10 -10.02
CA GLU A 217 -2.64 -1.34 -10.51
C GLU A 217 -2.29 -1.53 -11.98
N VAL A 218 -1.73 -2.69 -12.31
CA VAL A 218 -1.30 -3.05 -13.65
C VAL A 218 -2.12 -4.23 -14.14
N TYR A 219 -2.57 -4.15 -15.39
CA TYR A 219 -3.43 -5.13 -16.07
C TYR A 219 -2.63 -5.76 -17.23
N PRO A 220 -1.69 -6.67 -16.93
CA PRO A 220 -0.77 -7.21 -17.94
C PRO A 220 -1.50 -8.06 -18.99
N ALA A 221 -2.38 -8.96 -18.54
CA ALA A 221 -3.14 -9.85 -19.39
C ALA A 221 -4.38 -10.34 -18.67
N ARG A 222 -5.50 -10.45 -19.39
CA ARG A 222 -6.75 -11.00 -18.85
C ARG A 222 -6.55 -12.45 -18.36
N PRO A 223 -7.13 -12.85 -17.22
CA PRO A 223 -7.93 -12.07 -16.27
C PRO A 223 -7.12 -11.55 -15.06
N VAL A 224 -5.83 -11.27 -15.23
CA VAL A 224 -4.90 -11.01 -14.13
C VAL A 224 -4.66 -9.52 -13.95
N SER A 225 -4.67 -9.00 -12.72
CA SER A 225 -4.05 -7.71 -12.38
C SER A 225 -3.10 -7.85 -11.21
N VAL A 226 -2.19 -6.89 -11.08
CA VAL A 226 -1.31 -6.76 -9.92
C VAL A 226 -1.60 -5.41 -9.27
N THR A 227 -1.92 -5.42 -7.98
CA THR A 227 -2.09 -4.21 -7.18
C THR A 227 -0.91 -4.06 -6.24
N LEU A 228 -0.33 -2.87 -6.18
CA LEU A 228 0.66 -2.48 -5.17
C LEU A 228 0.18 -1.21 -4.50
N ASN A 229 0.23 -1.16 -3.18
CA ASN A 229 -0.14 -0.01 -2.39
C ASN A 229 0.88 0.18 -1.27
N TYR A 230 1.34 1.41 -1.10
CA TYR A 230 2.24 1.82 -0.04
C TYR A 230 1.65 3.05 0.63
N SER A 231 1.51 3.03 1.94
CA SER A 231 1.07 4.19 2.70
C SER A 231 1.98 4.40 3.91
N GLY A 232 2.32 5.66 4.18
CA GLY A 232 3.15 6.03 5.32
C GLY A 232 2.44 7.07 6.15
N GLY A 233 2.47 6.93 7.47
CA GLY A 233 1.89 7.92 8.39
C GLY A 233 2.85 8.24 9.53
N PHE A 234 2.83 9.48 10.00
CA PHE A 234 3.55 9.90 11.20
C PHE A 234 2.56 10.01 12.34
N ILE A 235 2.65 9.11 13.31
CA ILE A 235 1.79 9.04 14.48
C ILE A 235 2.68 9.24 15.71
N ASN A 236 2.47 10.32 16.48
CA ASN A 236 3.34 10.72 17.59
C ASN A 236 4.84 10.61 17.23
N GLY A 237 5.26 11.33 16.17
CA GLY A 237 6.65 11.31 15.69
C GLY A 237 7.14 9.99 15.08
N THR A 238 6.46 8.87 15.32
CA THR A 238 6.82 7.55 14.81
C THR A 238 6.26 7.33 13.42
N TYR A 239 7.14 6.91 12.50
CA TYR A 239 6.76 6.57 11.14
C TYR A 239 6.19 5.14 11.06
N LEU A 240 4.95 5.00 10.61
CA LEU A 240 4.20 3.75 10.45
C LEU A 240 3.92 3.48 8.96
N PRO A 241 4.89 2.94 8.19
CA PRO A 241 4.66 2.46 6.84
C PRO A 241 3.78 1.20 6.80
N GLU A 242 3.04 1.08 5.72
CA GLU A 242 2.24 -0.08 5.34
C GLU A 242 2.46 -0.37 3.86
N PHE A 243 2.73 -1.62 3.53
CA PHE A 243 2.79 -2.12 2.16
C PHE A 243 1.75 -3.22 1.96
N PHE A 244 1.08 -3.19 0.81
CA PHE A 244 0.12 -4.20 0.40
C PHE A 244 0.35 -4.52 -1.08
N GLY A 245 0.63 -5.78 -1.38
CA GLY A 245 0.75 -6.29 -2.74
C GLY A 245 -0.23 -7.43 -2.99
N SER A 246 -0.92 -7.46 -4.12
CA SER A 246 -1.83 -8.55 -4.47
C SER A 246 -1.81 -8.90 -5.95
N LEU A 247 -1.95 -10.20 -6.23
CA LEU A 247 -2.30 -10.75 -7.53
C LEU A 247 -3.80 -10.99 -7.56
N ASN A 248 -4.51 -10.37 -8.51
CA ASN A 248 -5.96 -10.41 -8.61
C ASN A 248 -6.38 -11.18 -9.87
N LEU A 249 -7.37 -12.05 -9.73
CA LEU A 249 -8.04 -12.74 -10.82
C LEU A 249 -9.46 -12.20 -10.97
N HIS A 250 -9.73 -11.54 -12.10
CA HIS A 250 -10.97 -10.84 -12.39
C HIS A 250 -12.01 -11.76 -13.04
N LEU A 251 -13.20 -11.75 -12.47
CA LEU A 251 -14.37 -12.52 -12.89
C LEU A 251 -15.55 -11.54 -12.94
N TYR A 252 -15.71 -10.87 -14.10
CA TYR A 252 -16.70 -9.81 -14.27
C TYR A 252 -16.55 -8.71 -13.20
N ARG A 253 -17.61 -8.46 -12.41
CA ARG A 253 -17.67 -7.42 -11.37
C ARG A 253 -17.02 -7.82 -10.04
N PHE A 254 -16.39 -8.98 -9.96
CA PHE A 254 -15.63 -9.38 -8.78
C PHE A 254 -14.23 -9.87 -9.15
N ALA A 255 -13.30 -9.80 -8.20
CA ALA A 255 -12.00 -10.44 -8.30
C ALA A 255 -11.70 -11.20 -7.02
N ILE A 256 -11.03 -12.33 -7.16
CA ILE A 256 -10.39 -13.02 -6.04
C ILE A 256 -8.91 -12.64 -6.05
N PHE A 257 -8.30 -12.50 -4.89
CA PHE A 257 -6.90 -12.15 -4.82
C PHE A 257 -6.17 -12.85 -3.68
N ALA A 258 -4.87 -13.06 -3.92
CA ALA A 258 -3.90 -13.47 -2.93
C ALA A 258 -2.75 -12.48 -2.94
N GLY A 259 -2.12 -12.26 -1.80
CA GLY A 259 -1.11 -11.22 -1.66
C GLY A 259 -0.31 -11.30 -0.38
N TYR A 260 0.38 -10.21 -0.12
CA TYR A 260 1.20 -10.01 1.06
C TYR A 260 0.97 -8.61 1.62
N GLN A 261 0.91 -8.49 2.94
CA GLN A 261 0.75 -7.23 3.64
C GLN A 261 1.81 -7.10 4.72
N TYR A 262 2.33 -5.89 4.90
CA TYR A 262 3.43 -5.58 5.81
C TYR A 262 3.18 -4.23 6.50
N TRP A 263 3.45 -4.17 7.79
CA TRP A 263 3.51 -2.95 8.62
C TRP A 263 4.80 -2.95 9.44
N SER A 264 5.32 -1.75 9.74
CA SER A 264 6.38 -1.62 10.73
C SER A 264 6.33 -0.29 11.46
N ALA A 265 6.80 -0.26 12.71
CA ALA A 265 7.01 0.97 13.49
C ALA A 265 8.21 0.77 14.42
N GLY A 266 9.16 1.72 14.46
CA GLY A 266 10.27 1.76 15.44
C GLY A 266 11.21 0.56 15.55
N GLY A 267 10.96 -0.55 14.83
CA GLY A 267 11.66 -1.83 14.96
C GLY A 267 10.71 -3.03 14.93
N ALA A 268 9.46 -2.86 15.39
CA ALA A 268 8.42 -3.87 15.31
C ALA A 268 7.91 -4.05 13.88
N LYS A 269 7.62 -5.30 13.50
CA LYS A 269 7.16 -5.68 12.16
C LYS A 269 5.99 -6.65 12.27
N ILE A 270 4.99 -6.41 11.43
CA ILE A 270 3.86 -7.32 11.23
C ILE A 270 3.74 -7.58 9.74
N ASP A 271 3.82 -8.84 9.33
CA ASP A 271 3.70 -9.21 7.94
C ASP A 271 3.07 -10.58 7.77
N GLY A 272 2.52 -10.83 6.59
CA GLY A 272 1.79 -12.07 6.37
C GLY A 272 1.09 -12.15 5.03
N LEU A 273 0.54 -13.33 4.77
CA LEU A 273 -0.21 -13.62 3.57
C LEU A 273 -1.65 -13.10 3.71
N VAL A 274 -2.19 -12.64 2.59
CA VAL A 274 -3.58 -12.20 2.52
C VAL A 274 -4.34 -12.94 1.43
N GLY A 275 -5.61 -13.22 1.71
CA GLY A 275 -6.56 -13.79 0.76
C GLY A 275 -7.89 -13.08 0.84
N GLY A 276 -8.47 -12.68 -0.30
CA GLY A 276 -9.67 -11.85 -0.27
C GLY A 276 -10.44 -11.77 -1.58
N VAL A 277 -11.47 -10.93 -1.52
CA VAL A 277 -12.37 -10.62 -2.63
C VAL A 277 -12.47 -9.12 -2.84
N ARG A 278 -12.62 -8.70 -4.09
CA ARG A 278 -12.84 -7.31 -4.49
C ARG A 278 -14.08 -7.23 -5.38
N LEU A 279 -14.89 -6.20 -5.19
CA LEU A 279 -16.10 -5.91 -5.96
C LEU A 279 -15.94 -4.57 -6.67
N PHE A 280 -16.46 -4.49 -7.89
CA PHE A 280 -16.40 -3.33 -8.77
C PHE A 280 -17.82 -2.87 -9.14
N PHE A 281 -18.14 -1.60 -8.84
CA PHE A 281 -19.42 -0.97 -9.15
C PHE A 281 -19.25 0.22 -10.08
#